data_AF-A0A349KZT8-F1
#
_entry.id   AF-A0A349KZT8-F1
#
_cell.length_a   1.000
_cell.length_b   1.000
_cell.length_c   1.000
_cell.angle_alpha   90.00
_cell.angle_beta   90.00
_cell.angle_gamma   90.00
#
_symmetry.space_group_name_H-M   'P 1'
#
loop_
_entity.id
_entity.type
_entity.pdbx_description
1 polymer ?
#
loop_
_entity_poly.entity_id
_entity_poly.type
_entity_poly.pdbx_seq_one_letter_code
_entity_poly.pdbx_strand_id
1 'polypeptide(L)'
;MTASDFKLYAYSVPFLCGEQADPCCACAPLRPGRYATEINIHNWQGKPAPLLKRAIPLVLAGAVGGREPAVQAAKTLEALLLPAHNATMDDCCRLTALLLGAPPAGPLPLTAGILEIISTVELNVTAVYTASDGGGAPSIDVQQIVARTLTL
;
A
#
# COMPACT_ATOMS: atom_id res chain seq x y z
N MET A 1 -4.03 14.96 36.31
CA MET A 1 -4.22 14.11 35.12
C MET A 1 -3.11 14.47 34.16
N THR A 2 -2.01 13.71 34.17
CA THR A 2 -0.89 13.91 33.25
C THR A 2 -1.36 13.61 31.84
N ALA A 3 -0.96 14.44 30.86
CA ALA A 3 -1.21 14.18 29.45
C ALA A 3 -0.77 12.75 29.16
N SER A 4 -1.72 11.89 28.79
CA SER A 4 -1.40 10.54 28.37
C SER A 4 -0.52 10.67 27.13
N ASP A 5 0.70 10.13 27.16
CA ASP A 5 1.59 10.05 26.00
C ASP A 5 0.86 9.29 24.88
N PHE A 6 0.18 10.04 24.01
CA PHE A 6 -0.57 9.47 22.91
C PHE A 6 0.41 9.14 21.80
N LYS A 7 0.78 7.86 21.71
CA LYS A 7 1.66 7.35 20.65
C LYS A 7 0.84 6.94 19.45
N LEU A 8 1.24 7.43 18.28
CA LEU A 8 0.75 6.92 17.00
C LEU A 8 1.84 6.07 16.34
N TYR A 9 1.42 5.03 15.65
CA TYR A 9 2.29 4.13 14.90
C TYR A 9 1.96 4.30 13.42
N ALA A 10 2.95 4.77 12.65
CA ALA A 10 2.83 4.98 11.22
C ALA A 10 3.63 3.93 10.43
N TYR A 11 3.01 3.36 9.41
CA TYR A 11 3.60 2.40 8.49
C TYR A 11 3.53 2.99 7.09
N SER A 12 4.64 2.96 6.35
CA SER A 12 4.70 3.38 4.96
C SER A 12 4.96 2.14 4.12
N VAL A 13 3.93 1.67 3.41
CA VAL A 13 3.99 0.43 2.64
C VAL A 13 4.03 0.77 1.15
N PRO A 14 5.14 0.52 0.44
CA PRO A 14 5.14 0.58 -1.02
C PRO A 14 4.17 -0.46 -1.59
N PHE A 15 3.48 -0.13 -2.68
CA PHE A 15 2.67 -1.09 -3.41
C PHE A 15 2.85 -0.94 -4.92
N LEU A 16 2.70 -2.07 -5.62
CA LEU A 16 2.78 -2.22 -7.07
C LEU A 16 1.62 -3.10 -7.53
N CYS A 17 0.80 -2.60 -8.45
CA CYS A 17 -0.39 -3.28 -8.95
C CYS A 17 -0.55 -3.09 -10.45
N GLY A 18 -0.75 -4.18 -11.17
CA GLY A 18 -1.03 -4.16 -12.61
C GLY A 18 0.21 -4.42 -13.46
N GLU A 19 0.15 -3.97 -14.71
CA GLU A 19 1.11 -4.34 -15.75
C GLU A 19 1.93 -3.14 -16.21
N GLN A 20 3.25 -3.32 -16.23
CA GLN A 20 4.17 -2.46 -16.92
C GLN A 20 4.49 -3.10 -18.28
N ALA A 21 3.98 -2.53 -19.35
CA ALA A 21 4.36 -2.94 -20.70
C ALA A 21 5.81 -2.52 -21.02
N ASP A 22 6.41 -3.16 -22.03
CA ASP A 22 7.69 -2.72 -22.60
C ASP A 22 7.56 -1.28 -23.12
N PRO A 23 8.30 -0.31 -22.55
CA PRO A 23 8.15 1.07 -22.96
C PRO A 23 8.75 1.38 -24.34
N CYS A 24 9.41 0.42 -25.02
CA CYS A 24 10.07 0.50 -26.34
C CYS A 24 11.19 1.56 -26.43
N CYS A 25 10.91 2.82 -26.05
CA CYS A 25 11.81 3.97 -26.07
C CYS A 25 11.66 4.91 -24.85
N ALA A 26 10.68 4.71 -23.96
CA ALA A 26 10.42 5.61 -22.82
C ALA A 26 10.99 5.09 -21.48
N CYS A 27 11.31 6.00 -20.56
CA CYS A 27 11.69 5.62 -19.20
C CYS A 27 10.48 5.16 -18.39
N ALA A 28 10.38 3.86 -18.12
CA ALA A 28 9.39 3.29 -17.22
C ALA A 28 9.85 3.37 -15.74
N PRO A 29 8.91 3.44 -14.78
CA PRO A 29 9.22 3.38 -13.35
C PRO A 29 9.71 1.99 -12.90
N LEU A 30 9.29 0.93 -13.59
CA LEU A 30 9.66 -0.46 -13.32
C LEU A 30 10.06 -1.17 -14.63
N ARG A 31 10.68 -2.34 -14.50
CA ARG A 31 10.88 -3.24 -15.64
C ARG A 31 9.53 -3.74 -16.19
N PRO A 32 9.48 -4.20 -17.44
CA PRO A 32 8.27 -4.82 -17.97
C PRO A 32 7.88 -6.06 -17.16
N GLY A 33 6.58 -6.22 -16.88
CA GLY A 33 6.06 -7.32 -16.09
C GLY A 33 4.70 -7.04 -15.45
N ARG A 34 4.15 -8.06 -14.79
CA ARG A 34 2.91 -8.01 -14.02
C ARG A 34 3.23 -8.06 -12.54
N TYR A 35 2.73 -7.09 -11.80
CA TYR A 35 3.02 -6.87 -10.39
C TYR A 35 1.75 -6.92 -9.56
N ALA A 36 1.82 -7.58 -8.41
CA ALA A 36 0.75 -7.53 -7.42
C ALA A 36 1.31 -7.45 -6.00
N THR A 37 0.63 -6.67 -5.16
CA THR A 37 0.95 -6.48 -3.75
C THR A 37 -0.25 -6.90 -2.91
N GLU A 38 0.02 -7.63 -1.85
CA GLU A 38 -0.92 -7.87 -0.74
C GLU A 38 -0.31 -7.31 0.54
N ILE A 39 -1.07 -6.46 1.24
CA ILE A 39 -0.64 -5.85 2.51
C ILE A 39 -1.50 -6.44 3.61
N ASN A 40 -0.90 -7.30 4.43
CA ASN A 40 -1.52 -7.92 5.58
C ASN A 40 -1.39 -7.01 6.81
N ILE A 41 -2.52 -6.74 7.49
CA ILE A 41 -2.59 -5.87 8.66
C ILE A 41 -3.23 -6.65 9.80
N HIS A 42 -2.44 -7.02 10.79
CA HIS A 42 -2.88 -7.81 11.93
C HIS A 42 -2.78 -7.00 13.23
N ASN A 43 -3.92 -6.86 13.90
CA ASN A 43 -3.97 -6.36 15.26
C ASN A 43 -3.76 -7.52 16.25
N TRP A 44 -2.51 -7.75 16.63
CA TRP A 44 -2.16 -8.77 17.63
C TRP A 44 -2.48 -8.35 19.07
N GLN A 45 -2.88 -7.10 19.30
CA GLN A 45 -3.16 -6.54 20.62
C GLN A 45 -4.49 -7.07 21.18
N GLY A 46 -4.61 -7.06 22.50
CA GLY A 46 -5.85 -7.38 23.23
C GLY A 46 -6.91 -6.27 23.24
N LYS A 47 -6.79 -5.24 22.38
CA LYS A 47 -7.74 -4.13 22.28
C LYS A 47 -7.98 -3.70 20.83
N PRO A 48 -9.13 -3.12 20.49
CA PRO A 48 -9.39 -2.59 19.15
C PRO A 48 -8.39 -1.51 18.75
N ALA A 49 -8.05 -1.50 17.47
CA ALA A 49 -7.12 -0.57 16.85
C ALA A 49 -7.88 0.36 15.87
N PRO A 50 -8.24 1.58 16.30
CA PRO A 50 -8.54 2.64 15.35
C PRO A 50 -7.34 2.86 14.43
N LEU A 51 -7.57 2.81 13.13
CA LEU A 51 -6.55 3.10 12.13
C LEU A 51 -7.09 3.96 10.99
N LEU A 52 -6.21 4.80 10.48
CA LEU A 52 -6.41 5.60 9.27
C LEU A 52 -5.49 5.06 8.18
N LYS A 53 -6.00 5.01 6.95
CA LYS A 53 -5.23 4.62 5.77
C LYS A 53 -5.35 5.69 4.70
N ARG A 54 -4.25 6.01 4.03
CA ARG A 54 -4.25 6.93 2.89
C ARG A 54 -3.28 6.47 1.82
N ALA A 55 -3.74 6.47 0.57
CA ALA A 55 -2.93 6.08 -0.58
C ALA A 55 -2.35 7.30 -1.28
N ILE A 56 -1.04 7.29 -1.51
CA ILE A 56 -0.27 8.31 -2.21
C ILE A 56 0.23 7.68 -3.52
N PRO A 57 -0.51 7.79 -4.64
CA PRO A 57 -0.13 7.17 -5.90
C PRO A 57 0.99 7.99 -6.57
N LEU A 58 2.12 7.34 -6.87
CA LEU A 58 3.21 7.91 -7.66
C LEU A 58 3.03 7.62 -9.16
N VAL A 59 2.41 6.49 -9.46
CA VAL A 59 1.93 6.07 -10.78
C VAL A 59 0.46 5.68 -10.63
N LEU A 60 -0.41 6.23 -11.46
CA LEU A 60 -1.84 5.90 -11.44
C LEU A 60 -2.30 5.50 -12.83
N ALA A 61 -2.68 4.24 -13.00
CA ALA A 61 -3.10 3.67 -14.28
C ALA A 61 -2.12 4.01 -15.43
N GLY A 62 -0.81 3.79 -15.19
CA GLY A 62 0.27 4.02 -16.14
C GLY A 62 0.77 5.47 -16.21
N ALA A 63 0.01 6.44 -15.70
CA ALA A 63 0.42 7.84 -15.66
C ALA A 63 1.34 8.11 -14.47
N VAL A 64 2.60 8.50 -14.74
CA VAL A 64 3.59 8.84 -13.72
C VAL A 64 3.38 10.29 -13.26
N GLY A 65 3.11 10.50 -11.97
CA GLY A 65 2.90 11.83 -11.38
C GLY A 65 3.93 12.24 -10.32
N GLY A 66 4.66 11.29 -9.74
CA GLY A 66 5.59 11.52 -8.62
C GLY A 66 7.07 11.53 -8.98
N ARG A 67 7.45 11.87 -10.22
CA ARG A 67 8.85 11.96 -10.63
C ARG A 67 9.42 13.32 -10.23
N GLU A 68 10.52 13.33 -9.50
CA GLU A 68 11.17 14.57 -9.06
C GLU A 68 11.39 15.54 -10.23
N PRO A 69 11.12 16.85 -10.04
CA PRO A 69 10.76 17.52 -8.78
C PRO A 69 9.25 17.46 -8.44
N ALA A 70 8.42 16.75 -9.20
CA ALA A 70 7.00 16.62 -8.90
C ALA A 70 6.76 15.72 -7.67
N VAL A 71 5.77 16.09 -6.85
CA VAL A 71 5.35 15.37 -5.66
C VAL A 71 3.85 15.04 -5.74
N GLN A 72 3.43 13.99 -5.04
CA GLN A 72 2.02 13.57 -4.98
C GLN A 72 1.52 13.63 -3.54
N ALA A 73 0.28 14.08 -3.37
CA ALA A 73 -0.42 14.05 -2.10
C ALA A 73 -1.26 12.75 -1.99
N ALA A 74 -1.73 12.46 -0.78
CA ALA A 74 -2.72 11.42 -0.57
C ALA A 74 -3.99 11.71 -1.38
N LYS A 75 -4.50 10.71 -2.09
CA LYS A 75 -5.77 10.79 -2.83
C LYS A 75 -6.95 10.21 -2.09
N THR A 76 -6.69 9.40 -1.06
CA THR A 76 -7.72 8.68 -0.31
C THR A 76 -7.53 8.88 1.18
N LEU A 77 -8.61 8.72 1.94
CA LEU A 77 -8.59 8.71 3.40
C LEU A 77 -9.68 7.76 3.89
N GLU A 78 -9.26 6.63 4.45
CA GLU A 78 -10.14 5.60 4.97
C GLU A 78 -9.91 5.43 6.47
N ALA A 79 -10.99 5.25 7.22
CA ALA A 79 -10.94 4.91 8.64
C ALA A 79 -11.47 3.49 8.85
N LEU A 80 -10.82 2.74 9.74
CA LEU A 80 -11.25 1.41 10.14
C LEU A 80 -11.01 1.23 11.64
N LEU A 81 -11.94 0.55 12.30
CA LEU A 81 -11.71 0.00 13.62
C LEU A 81 -11.40 -1.49 13.47
N LEU A 82 -10.13 -1.88 13.62
CA LEU A 82 -9.72 -3.27 13.54
C LEU A 82 -9.85 -3.92 14.92
N PRO A 83 -10.71 -4.94 15.13
CA PRO A 83 -10.88 -5.57 16.44
C PRO A 83 -9.59 -6.19 16.99
N ALA A 84 -9.58 -6.46 18.29
CA ALA A 84 -8.48 -7.17 18.95
C ALA A 84 -8.32 -8.58 18.34
N HIS A 85 -7.08 -9.01 18.15
CA HIS A 85 -6.73 -10.32 17.58
C HIS A 85 -7.33 -10.62 16.19
N ASN A 86 -7.66 -9.58 15.42
CA ASN A 86 -8.18 -9.70 14.06
C ASN A 86 -7.18 -9.15 13.03
N ALA A 87 -7.28 -9.65 11.80
CA ALA A 87 -6.52 -9.18 10.66
C ALA A 87 -7.42 -8.72 9.51
N THR A 88 -6.86 -7.88 8.66
CA THR A 88 -7.44 -7.45 7.38
C THR A 88 -6.33 -7.30 6.35
N MET A 89 -6.68 -7.01 5.10
CA MET A 89 -5.71 -6.82 4.03
C MET A 89 -6.10 -5.69 3.09
N ASP A 90 -5.09 -5.09 2.44
CA ASP A 90 -5.26 -4.29 1.23
C ASP A 90 -4.47 -4.95 0.10
N ASP A 91 -5.19 -5.56 -0.83
CA ASP A 91 -4.65 -6.14 -2.06
C ASP A 91 -4.78 -5.16 -3.23
N CYS A 92 -4.31 -5.56 -4.41
CA CYS A 92 -4.44 -4.73 -5.60
C CYS A 92 -5.89 -4.43 -5.98
N CYS A 93 -6.84 -5.34 -5.73
CA CYS A 93 -8.25 -5.08 -5.99
C CYS A 93 -8.76 -3.92 -5.13
N ARG A 94 -8.46 -3.94 -3.83
CA ARG A 94 -8.86 -2.89 -2.88
C ARG A 94 -8.15 -1.57 -3.14
N LEU A 95 -6.83 -1.60 -3.37
CA LEU A 95 -6.03 -0.40 -3.65
C LEU A 95 -6.49 0.30 -4.93
N THR A 96 -6.76 -0.47 -6.00
CA THR A 96 -7.32 0.09 -7.23
C THR A 96 -8.72 0.64 -7.00
N ALA A 97 -9.60 -0.09 -6.31
CA ALA A 97 -10.95 0.39 -6.03
C ALA A 97 -10.95 1.72 -5.28
N LEU A 98 -10.03 1.88 -4.33
CA LEU A 98 -9.83 3.14 -3.60
C LEU A 98 -9.36 4.29 -4.51
N LEU A 99 -8.45 4.01 -5.44
CA LEU A 99 -7.81 5.03 -6.27
C LEU A 99 -8.59 5.40 -7.52
N LEU A 100 -9.36 4.46 -8.09
CA LEU A 100 -10.09 4.60 -9.34
C LEU A 100 -11.62 4.58 -9.17
N GLY A 101 -12.12 4.32 -7.96
CA GLY A 101 -13.55 4.28 -7.63
C GLY A 101 -14.25 2.95 -7.88
N ALA A 102 -13.57 1.96 -8.49
CA ALA A 102 -14.09 0.61 -8.68
C ALA A 102 -12.95 -0.42 -8.81
N PRO A 103 -13.19 -1.70 -8.44
CA PRO A 103 -12.23 -2.76 -8.70
C PRO A 103 -11.88 -2.91 -10.19
N PRO A 104 -10.70 -3.46 -10.53
CA PRO A 104 -10.34 -3.74 -11.91
C PRO A 104 -11.36 -4.68 -12.56
N ALA A 105 -11.88 -4.32 -13.75
CA ALA A 105 -12.66 -5.24 -14.59
C ALA A 105 -11.77 -6.15 -15.47
N GLY A 106 -10.44 -5.95 -15.43
CA GLY A 106 -9.47 -6.67 -16.26
C GLY A 106 -8.04 -6.23 -15.93
N PRO A 107 -7.05 -6.60 -16.78
CA PRO A 107 -5.68 -6.13 -16.63
C PRO A 107 -5.63 -4.60 -16.59
N LEU A 108 -4.93 -4.06 -15.60
CA LEU A 108 -4.75 -2.63 -15.46
C LEU A 108 -3.30 -2.24 -15.75
N PRO A 109 -3.07 -1.08 -16.39
CA PRO A 109 -1.75 -0.47 -16.40
C PRO A 109 -1.25 -0.24 -14.98
N LEU A 110 0.08 -0.25 -14.82
CA LEU A 110 0.74 -0.12 -13.53
C LEU A 110 0.19 1.03 -12.69
N THR A 111 -0.19 0.71 -11.47
CA THR A 111 -0.52 1.65 -10.40
C THR A 111 0.42 1.34 -9.24
N ALA A 112 1.17 2.33 -8.79
CA ALA A 112 2.20 2.17 -7.78
C ALA A 112 2.28 3.39 -6.87
N GLY A 113 2.62 3.19 -5.61
CA GLY A 113 2.69 4.28 -4.65
C GLY A 113 2.95 3.81 -3.24
N ILE A 114 2.54 4.62 -2.27
CA ILE A 114 2.64 4.32 -0.84
C ILE A 114 1.24 4.23 -0.24
N LEU A 115 0.94 3.15 0.46
CA LEU A 115 -0.16 3.09 1.42
C LEU A 115 0.41 3.46 2.79
N GLU A 116 -0.03 4.59 3.31
CA GLU A 116 0.31 4.97 4.67
C GLU A 116 -0.80 4.50 5.62
N ILE A 117 -0.42 3.80 6.68
CA ILE A 117 -1.31 3.28 7.72
C ILE A 117 -0.90 3.94 9.04
N ILE A 118 -1.85 4.56 9.74
CA ILE A 118 -1.63 5.20 11.04
C ILE A 118 -2.55 4.53 12.04
N SER A 119 -2.02 4.05 13.17
CA SER A 119 -2.82 3.43 14.22
C SER A 119 -2.46 3.95 15.60
N THR A 120 -3.42 3.88 16.52
CA THR A 120 -3.23 4.23 17.94
C THR A 120 -2.57 3.11 18.75
N VAL A 121 -2.36 1.95 18.14
CA VAL A 121 -1.65 0.81 18.72
C VAL A 121 -0.66 0.26 17.71
N GLU A 122 0.35 -0.46 18.18
CA GLU A 122 1.27 -1.13 17.28
C GLU A 122 0.59 -2.36 16.66
N LEU A 123 0.61 -2.40 15.33
CA LEU A 123 0.13 -3.47 14.47
C LEU A 123 1.29 -4.28 13.91
N ASN A 124 1.00 -5.52 13.50
CA ASN A 124 1.89 -6.30 12.65
C ASN A 124 1.46 -6.07 11.19
N VAL A 125 2.34 -5.44 10.38
CA VAL A 125 2.09 -5.14 8.97
C VAL A 125 3.12 -5.84 8.11
N THR A 126 2.67 -6.63 7.14
CA THR A 126 3.54 -7.36 6.21
C THR A 126 3.07 -7.12 4.79
N ALA A 127 4.00 -6.79 3.88
CA ALA A 127 3.73 -6.70 2.46
C ALA A 127 4.28 -7.95 1.75
N VAL A 128 3.47 -8.52 0.86
CA VAL A 128 3.85 -9.59 -0.06
C VAL A 128 3.84 -9.01 -1.46
N TYR A 129 5.00 -9.03 -2.10
CA TYR A 129 5.18 -8.58 -3.48
C TYR A 129 5.31 -9.78 -4.39
N THR A 130 4.54 -9.81 -5.46
CA THR A 130 4.67 -10.81 -6.52
C THR A 130 4.93 -10.12 -7.85
N ALA A 131 5.84 -10.68 -8.63
CA ALA A 131 6.17 -10.19 -9.96
C ALA A 131 6.37 -11.34 -10.94
N SER A 132 5.89 -11.20 -12.17
CA SER A 132 6.09 -12.16 -13.25
C SER A 132 6.29 -11.44 -14.59
N ASP A 133 7.00 -12.09 -15.52
CA ASP A 133 7.20 -11.64 -16.90
C ASP A 133 6.18 -12.26 -17.89
N GLY A 134 5.23 -13.06 -17.39
CA GLY A 134 4.21 -13.75 -18.18
C GLY A 134 4.62 -15.14 -18.70
N GLY A 135 5.86 -15.59 -18.47
CA GLY A 135 6.38 -16.86 -19.02
C GLY A 135 6.75 -17.94 -18.01
N GLY A 136 6.61 -17.70 -16.69
CA GLY A 136 7.05 -18.63 -15.65
C GLY A 136 6.35 -18.45 -14.30
N ALA A 137 6.87 -19.13 -13.27
CA ALA A 137 6.39 -18.97 -11.90
C ALA A 137 6.69 -17.54 -11.40
N PRO A 138 5.76 -16.91 -10.66
CA PRO A 138 6.00 -15.57 -10.14
C PRO A 138 7.15 -15.60 -9.11
N SER A 139 7.99 -14.56 -9.15
CA SER A 139 8.85 -14.22 -8.02
C SER A 139 8.01 -13.69 -6.87
N ILE A 140 8.46 -13.95 -5.64
CA ILE A 140 7.82 -13.49 -4.41
C ILE A 140 8.86 -12.87 -3.49
N ASP A 141 8.51 -11.74 -2.88
CA ASP A 141 9.25 -11.12 -1.79
C ASP A 141 8.28 -10.80 -0.65
N VAL A 142 8.72 -11.00 0.60
CA VAL A 142 7.90 -10.77 1.78
C VAL A 142 8.64 -9.83 2.71
N GLN A 143 8.04 -8.66 2.95
CA GLN A 143 8.64 -7.61 3.74
C GLN A 143 7.81 -7.32 4.98
N GLN A 144 8.44 -7.43 6.15
CA GLN A 144 7.88 -6.89 7.38
C GLN A 144 8.01 -5.36 7.38
N ILE A 145 6.90 -4.64 7.55
CA ILE A 145 6.89 -3.19 7.60
C ILE A 145 6.98 -2.73 9.05
N VAL A 146 8.07 -2.02 9.36
CA VAL A 146 8.36 -1.54 10.71
C VAL A 146 7.61 -0.23 10.96
N ALA A 147 7.00 -0.13 12.14
CA ALA A 147 6.33 1.08 12.59
C ALA A 147 7.32 2.22 12.85
N ARG A 148 6.94 3.43 12.47
CA ARG A 148 7.52 4.67 12.99
C ARG A 148 6.63 5.19 14.10
N THR A 149 7.19 5.38 15.29
CA THR A 149 6.45 6.03 16.39
C THR A 149 6.42 7.52 16.12
N LEU A 150 5.22 8.09 16.05
CA LEU A 150 5.00 9.53 16.00
C LEU A 150 4.76 10.01 17.43
N THR A 151 5.63 10.90 17.90
CA THR A 151 5.44 11.68 19.12
C THR A 151 4.74 12.98 18.74
N LEU A 152 3.53 13.17 19.28
CA LEU A 152 2.75 14.41 19.13
C LEU A 152 3.02 15.36 20.29
#